data_AF-A0A848LXS0-F1
#
_entry.id   AF-A0A848LXS0-F1
#
_cell.length_a   1.000
_cell.length_b   1.000
_cell.length_c   1.000
_cell.angle_alpha   90.00
_cell.angle_beta   90.00
_cell.angle_gamma   90.00
#
_symmetry.space_group_name_H-M   'P 1'
#
loop_
_entity.id
_entity.type
_entity.pdbx_description
1 polymer ?
#
loop_
_entity_poly.entity_id
_entity_poly.type
_entity_poly.pdbx_seq_one_letter_code
_entity_poly.pdbx_strand_id
1 'polypeptide(L)'
;MFQARSRRALGGVALAAALAVFSGGCGSSRAQKVDDAWLARVPEEQLGDVRSAQTERRRAQDEVTRADVALKDAERALEVARRNADASRLRHDANKSAMEAAEATGQRAEIERARAELMNSETGVTAAKAQVNWRQQSIEALDARKQLRERELEVADARLRQAEFQALKQNGDVRVAEMSEADFAGALADAQKKVEEARRRVDSQTQEEQQARAQWERLRTQAQGYGGSGVPVQE
;
A
#
# COMPACT_ATOMS: atom_id res chain seq x y z
N MET A 1 -49.74 33.58 -26.87
CA MET A 1 -50.16 32.51 -27.80
C MET A 1 -49.34 31.28 -27.44
N PHE A 2 -49.73 30.45 -26.47
CA PHE A 2 -50.70 29.34 -26.51
C PHE A 2 -50.50 28.31 -27.63
N GLN A 3 -50.47 27.04 -27.20
CA GLN A 3 -50.55 25.75 -27.92
C GLN A 3 -49.23 25.21 -28.52
N ALA A 4 -48.87 23.92 -28.40
CA ALA A 4 -49.64 22.74 -28.01
C ALA A 4 -48.77 21.64 -27.36
N ARG A 5 -49.44 20.83 -26.54
CA ARG A 5 -49.02 19.54 -25.96
C ARG A 5 -49.37 18.38 -26.91
N SER A 6 -48.60 17.30 -26.85
CA SER A 6 -49.04 15.89 -26.96
C SER A 6 -48.02 15.04 -26.15
N ARG A 7 -48.33 14.36 -25.03
CA ARG A 7 -49.13 13.14 -24.77
C ARG A 7 -48.76 11.98 -25.71
N ARG A 8 -47.97 10.98 -25.27
CA ARG A 8 -48.24 9.80 -24.41
C ARG A 8 -48.54 8.52 -25.24
N ALA A 9 -47.73 7.47 -25.04
CA ALA A 9 -48.10 6.03 -25.01
C ALA A 9 -46.80 5.25 -24.67
N LEU A 10 -46.65 4.52 -23.55
CA LEU A 10 -47.27 3.26 -23.09
C LEU A 10 -47.00 2.04 -23.99
N GLY A 11 -46.38 1.02 -23.38
CA GLY A 11 -46.10 -0.33 -23.90
C GLY A 11 -44.62 -0.68 -23.66
N GLY A 12 -44.19 -1.51 -22.71
CA GLY A 12 -44.83 -2.67 -22.11
C GLY A 12 -44.35 -3.93 -22.83
N VAL A 13 -43.55 -4.77 -22.16
CA VAL A 13 -43.21 -6.22 -22.32
C VAL A 13 -41.76 -6.36 -21.77
N ALA A 14 -41.54 -6.79 -20.53
CA ALA A 14 -41.67 -8.13 -19.95
C ALA A 14 -40.61 -9.15 -20.42
N LEU A 15 -40.03 -9.81 -19.41
CA LEU A 15 -39.53 -11.19 -19.38
C LEU A 15 -38.09 -11.51 -19.84
N ALA A 16 -37.37 -12.02 -18.83
CA ALA A 16 -36.73 -13.34 -18.80
C ALA A 16 -35.23 -13.43 -19.11
N ALA A 17 -34.50 -13.75 -18.03
CA ALA A 17 -33.58 -14.87 -17.92
C ALA A 17 -32.42 -14.96 -18.94
N ALA A 18 -31.24 -14.51 -18.50
CA ALA A 18 -29.97 -15.14 -18.86
C ALA A 18 -29.03 -15.13 -17.63
N LEU A 19 -29.49 -15.78 -16.55
CA LEU A 19 -28.64 -16.35 -15.51
C LEU A 19 -28.13 -17.69 -16.06
N ALA A 20 -26.95 -17.69 -16.70
CA ALA A 20 -26.06 -18.85 -16.84
C ALA A 20 -24.94 -18.54 -17.84
N VAL A 21 -23.77 -18.08 -17.37
CA VAL A 21 -22.44 -18.66 -17.64
C VAL A 21 -21.49 -18.16 -16.53
N PHE A 22 -21.71 -18.63 -15.29
CA PHE A 22 -20.66 -18.64 -14.26
C PHE A 22 -20.40 -20.11 -13.92
N SER A 23 -19.75 -20.79 -14.86
CA SER A 23 -19.25 -22.16 -14.68
C SER A 23 -17.91 -22.29 -15.40
N GLY A 24 -17.02 -21.34 -15.16
CA GLY A 24 -15.58 -21.56 -15.24
C GLY A 24 -15.12 -21.98 -13.85
N GLY A 25 -14.87 -23.27 -13.67
CA GLY A 25 -14.54 -23.86 -12.37
C GLY A 25 -13.29 -23.26 -11.76
N CYS A 26 -13.47 -22.45 -10.72
CA CYS A 26 -12.50 -22.34 -9.64
C CYS A 26 -12.59 -23.65 -8.83
N GLY A 27 -11.99 -24.72 -9.37
CA GLY A 27 -11.66 -25.88 -8.56
C GLY A 27 -10.68 -25.42 -7.50
N SER A 28 -11.18 -25.04 -6.33
CA SER A 28 -10.36 -24.94 -5.13
C SER A 28 -9.96 -26.37 -4.78
N SER A 29 -8.91 -26.88 -5.42
CA SER A 29 -8.14 -27.97 -4.83
C SER A 29 -7.72 -27.44 -3.47
N ARG A 30 -8.37 -27.94 -2.41
CA ARG A 30 -7.84 -27.78 -1.06
C ARG A 30 -6.45 -28.40 -1.14
N ALA A 31 -5.42 -27.55 -1.14
CA ALA A 31 -4.04 -28.00 -1.15
C ALA A 31 -3.92 -29.10 -0.09
N GLN A 32 -3.50 -30.28 -0.52
CA GLN A 32 -3.32 -31.42 0.36
C GLN A 32 -2.43 -30.98 1.54
N LYS A 33 -2.93 -31.18 2.77
CA LYS A 33 -2.22 -30.84 4.00
C LYS A 33 -1.80 -32.12 4.70
N VAL A 34 -0.55 -32.14 5.12
CA VAL A 34 -0.06 -33.12 6.09
C VAL A 34 -0.55 -32.70 7.47
N ASP A 35 -1.01 -33.66 8.27
CA ASP A 35 -1.37 -33.42 9.66
C ASP A 35 -0.11 -33.55 10.54
N ASP A 36 0.17 -32.55 11.36
CA ASP A 36 1.32 -32.51 12.27
C ASP A 36 1.38 -33.76 13.19
N ALA A 37 0.23 -34.35 13.54
CA ALA A 37 0.16 -35.57 14.34
C ALA A 37 0.78 -36.79 13.63
N TRP A 38 0.94 -36.75 12.31
CA TRP A 38 1.56 -37.82 11.54
C TRP A 38 3.08 -37.82 11.74
N LEU A 39 3.68 -36.65 11.94
CA LEU A 39 5.12 -36.48 12.14
C LEU A 39 5.61 -37.03 13.49
N ALA A 40 4.72 -37.22 14.46
CA ALA A 40 5.07 -37.74 15.78
C ALA A 40 5.70 -39.15 15.78
N ARG A 41 5.58 -39.89 14.66
CA ARG A 41 6.17 -41.22 14.47
C ARG A 41 7.50 -41.20 13.70
N VAL A 42 7.86 -40.04 13.15
CA VAL A 42 9.08 -39.89 12.35
C VAL A 42 10.27 -39.70 13.32
N PRO A 43 11.35 -40.49 13.20
CA PRO A 43 12.56 -40.31 13.99
C PRO A 43 13.13 -38.90 13.86
N GLU A 44 13.68 -38.39 14.96
CA GLU A 44 14.18 -37.01 15.06
C GLU A 44 15.33 -36.71 14.08
N GLU A 45 16.05 -37.74 13.63
CA GLU A 45 17.11 -37.64 12.63
C GLU A 45 16.56 -37.35 11.23
N GLN A 46 15.32 -37.75 10.94
CA GLN A 46 14.64 -37.56 9.64
C GLN A 46 13.87 -36.22 9.57
N LEU A 47 13.73 -35.51 10.70
CA LEU A 47 13.01 -34.24 10.79
C LEU A 47 13.88 -32.99 10.53
N GLY A 48 15.14 -33.17 10.09
CA GLY A 48 16.08 -32.07 9.84
C GLY A 48 15.51 -30.99 8.92
N ASP A 49 15.01 -31.39 7.76
CA ASP A 49 14.44 -30.48 6.76
C ASP A 49 13.15 -29.80 7.24
N VAL A 50 12.31 -30.53 7.97
CA VAL A 50 11.08 -29.99 8.58
C VAL A 50 11.42 -28.88 9.57
N ARG A 51 12.39 -29.09 10.47
CA ARG A 51 12.82 -28.05 11.44
C ARG A 51 13.44 -26.84 10.74
N SER A 52 14.18 -27.07 9.65
CA SER A 52 14.72 -25.99 8.82
C SER A 52 13.60 -25.15 8.22
N ALA A 53 12.61 -25.80 7.58
CA ALA A 53 11.46 -25.13 6.98
C ALA A 53 10.58 -24.41 8.03
N GLN A 54 10.40 -24.98 9.22
CA GLN A 54 9.72 -24.30 10.34
C GLN A 54 10.46 -23.04 10.79
N THR A 55 11.79 -23.05 10.73
CA THR A 55 12.61 -21.88 11.05
C THR A 55 12.50 -20.82 9.95
N GLU A 56 12.50 -21.20 8.68
CA GLU A 56 12.23 -20.29 7.56
C GLU A 56 10.85 -19.64 7.67
N ARG A 57 9.80 -20.43 7.94
CA ARG A 57 8.43 -19.95 8.14
C ARG A 57 8.33 -18.94 9.28
N ARG A 58 8.96 -19.22 10.43
CA ARG A 58 8.99 -18.29 11.56
C ARG A 58 9.66 -16.97 11.18
N ARG A 59 10.80 -17.01 10.49
CA ARG A 59 11.47 -15.80 9.98
C ARG A 59 10.57 -15.02 9.02
N ALA A 60 9.89 -15.69 8.09
CA ALA A 60 8.98 -15.04 7.15
C ALA A 60 7.79 -14.37 7.88
N GLN A 61 7.24 -15.02 8.91
CA GLN A 61 6.19 -14.46 9.75
C GLN A 61 6.65 -13.21 10.52
N ASP A 62 7.88 -13.21 11.03
CA ASP A 62 8.48 -12.04 11.68
C ASP A 62 8.63 -10.88 10.69
N GLU A 63 9.05 -11.15 9.45
CA GLU A 63 9.17 -10.14 8.41
C GLU A 63 7.81 -9.53 8.00
N VAL A 64 6.73 -10.34 7.94
CA VAL A 64 5.35 -9.82 7.77
C VAL A 64 4.99 -8.87 8.91
N THR A 65 5.31 -9.26 10.15
CA THR A 65 5.01 -8.45 11.34
C THR A 65 5.77 -7.12 11.31
N ARG A 66 7.05 -7.13 10.91
CA ARG A 66 7.86 -5.91 10.75
C ARG A 66 7.30 -5.00 9.65
N ALA A 67 6.88 -5.57 8.53
CA ALA A 67 6.27 -4.82 7.44
C ALA A 67 4.93 -4.16 7.86
N ASP A 68 4.11 -4.87 8.66
CA ASP A 68 2.87 -4.33 9.21
C ASP A 68 3.11 -3.15 10.18
N VAL A 69 4.12 -3.26 11.05
CA VAL A 69 4.53 -2.14 11.91
C VAL A 69 5.01 -0.95 11.08
N ALA A 70 5.85 -1.18 10.08
CA ALA A 70 6.32 -0.10 9.20
C ALA A 70 5.17 0.62 8.47
N LEU A 71 4.16 -0.13 8.01
CA LEU A 71 2.96 0.44 7.39
C LEU A 71 2.18 1.31 8.38
N LYS A 72 1.92 0.82 9.59
CA LYS A 72 1.25 1.59 10.66
C LYS A 72 2.03 2.85 11.05
N ASP A 73 3.35 2.80 11.04
CA ASP A 73 4.20 3.95 11.33
C ASP A 73 4.07 5.01 10.23
N ALA A 74 4.00 4.60 8.96
CA ALA A 74 3.76 5.48 7.83
C ALA A 74 2.36 6.12 7.84
N GLU A 75 1.32 5.38 8.25
CA GLU A 75 -0.02 5.91 8.45
C GLU A 75 -0.05 7.04 9.49
N ARG A 76 0.64 6.85 10.63
CA ARG A 76 0.78 7.90 11.65
C ARG A 76 1.56 9.11 11.12
N ALA A 77 2.60 8.89 10.31
CA ALA A 77 3.34 9.96 9.67
C ALA A 77 2.50 10.75 8.65
N LEU A 78 1.60 10.07 7.91
CA LEU A 78 0.63 10.72 7.02
C LEU A 78 -0.35 11.58 7.81
N GLU A 79 -0.84 11.12 8.96
CA GLU A 79 -1.72 11.92 9.80
C GLU A 79 -1.04 13.22 10.26
N VAL A 80 0.22 13.14 10.70
CA VAL A 80 1.01 14.33 11.04
C VAL A 80 1.16 15.26 9.83
N ALA A 81 1.44 14.72 8.64
CA ALA A 81 1.55 15.51 7.41
C ALA A 81 0.22 16.21 7.05
N ARG A 82 -0.93 15.54 7.22
CA ARG A 82 -2.26 16.14 7.01
C ARG A 82 -2.52 17.30 7.97
N ARG A 83 -2.23 17.11 9.26
CA ARG A 83 -2.35 18.18 10.27
C ARG A 83 -1.45 19.38 9.95
N ASN A 84 -0.24 19.14 9.46
CA ASN A 84 0.66 20.20 9.01
C ASN A 84 0.13 20.93 7.77
N ALA A 85 -0.48 20.22 6.82
CA ALA A 85 -1.11 20.82 5.65
C ALA A 85 -2.31 21.71 6.05
N ASP A 86 -3.14 21.25 7.00
CA ASP A 86 -4.23 22.06 7.54
C ASP A 86 -3.72 23.31 8.26
N ALA A 87 -2.65 23.20 9.06
CA ALA A 87 -2.03 24.35 9.71
C ALA A 87 -1.47 25.36 8.68
N SER A 88 -0.83 24.89 7.61
CA SER A 88 -0.37 25.76 6.51
C SER A 88 -1.55 26.45 5.80
N ARG A 89 -2.68 25.76 5.62
CA ARG A 89 -3.89 26.35 5.04
C ARG A 89 -4.47 27.46 5.92
N LEU A 90 -4.56 27.21 7.24
CA LEU A 90 -5.04 28.24 8.18
C LEU A 90 -4.13 29.48 8.18
N ARG A 91 -2.80 29.31 8.07
CA ARG A 91 -1.86 30.44 7.93
C ARG A 91 -2.07 31.20 6.63
N HIS A 92 -2.31 30.49 5.52
CA HIS A 92 -2.63 31.13 4.25
C HIS A 92 -3.92 31.96 4.34
N ASP A 93 -4.97 31.39 4.94
CA ASP A 93 -6.24 32.09 5.09
C ASP A 93 -6.11 33.33 5.99
N ALA A 94 -5.29 33.26 7.05
CA ALA A 94 -4.96 34.41 7.88
C ALA A 94 -4.18 35.49 7.11
N ASN A 95 -3.17 35.12 6.32
CA ASN A 95 -2.40 36.06 5.49
C ASN A 95 -3.26 36.69 4.39
N LYS A 96 -4.25 35.94 3.87
CA LYS A 96 -5.21 36.47 2.92
C LYS A 96 -6.07 37.57 3.57
N SER A 97 -6.61 37.32 4.77
CA SER A 97 -7.35 38.34 5.51
C SER A 97 -6.48 39.54 5.90
N ALA A 98 -5.20 39.33 6.23
CA ALA A 98 -4.25 40.42 6.49
C ALA A 98 -4.01 41.27 5.24
N MET A 99 -3.94 40.64 4.05
CA MET A 99 -3.85 41.36 2.79
C MET A 99 -5.11 42.18 2.50
N GLU A 100 -6.31 41.61 2.67
CA GLU A 100 -7.57 42.34 2.53
C GLU A 100 -7.63 43.55 3.48
N ALA A 101 -7.13 43.41 4.71
CA ALA A 101 -7.03 44.51 5.67
C ALA A 101 -6.02 45.58 5.23
N ALA A 102 -4.85 45.19 4.71
CA ALA A 102 -3.84 46.12 4.20
C ALA A 102 -4.34 46.89 2.96
N GLU A 103 -5.11 46.25 2.08
CA GLU A 103 -5.76 46.92 0.95
C GLU A 103 -6.74 48.00 1.42
N ALA A 104 -7.46 47.75 2.53
CA ALA A 104 -8.39 48.71 3.11
C ALA A 104 -7.69 49.95 3.72
N THR A 105 -6.44 49.84 4.19
CA THR A 105 -5.68 51.01 4.68
C THR A 105 -5.13 51.87 3.54
N GLY A 106 -4.98 51.30 2.34
CA GLY A 106 -4.41 51.96 1.17
C GLY A 106 -2.91 52.25 1.28
N GLN A 107 -2.26 51.81 2.35
CA GLN A 107 -0.83 52.04 2.57
C GLN A 107 -0.01 51.06 1.75
N ARG A 108 0.67 51.58 0.72
CA ARG A 108 1.45 50.75 -0.22
C ARG A 108 2.46 49.82 0.47
N ALA A 109 3.14 50.28 1.52
CA ALA A 109 4.13 49.47 2.23
C ALA A 109 3.50 48.27 2.97
N GLU A 110 2.31 48.44 3.53
CA GLU A 110 1.56 47.37 4.21
C GLU A 110 1.05 46.34 3.20
N ILE A 111 0.52 46.82 2.06
CA ILE A 111 0.05 45.96 0.96
C ILE A 111 1.17 45.09 0.41
N GLU A 112 2.34 45.66 0.12
CA GLU A 112 3.46 44.88 -0.42
C GLU A 112 3.97 43.83 0.59
N ARG A 113 4.00 44.15 1.88
CA ARG A 113 4.35 43.17 2.93
C ARG A 113 3.33 42.04 3.01
N ALA A 114 2.04 42.36 3.10
CA ALA A 114 0.98 41.36 3.20
C ALA A 114 0.91 40.48 1.94
N ARG A 115 1.16 41.05 0.75
CA ARG A 115 1.28 40.29 -0.50
C ARG A 115 2.45 39.31 -0.46
N ALA A 116 3.62 39.72 0.02
CA ALA A 116 4.78 38.83 0.16
C ALA A 116 4.50 37.69 1.14
N GLU A 117 3.87 37.99 2.28
CA GLU A 117 3.46 36.99 3.27
C GLU A 117 2.40 36.01 2.73
N LEU A 118 1.45 36.50 1.93
CA LEU A 118 0.47 35.66 1.25
C LEU A 118 1.13 34.70 0.26
N MET A 119 2.02 35.19 -0.61
CA MET A 119 2.78 34.32 -1.53
C MET A 119 3.62 33.27 -0.79
N ASN A 120 4.26 33.66 0.32
CA ASN A 120 4.99 32.74 1.19
C ASN A 120 4.09 31.63 1.74
N SER A 121 2.90 31.99 2.22
CA SER A 121 1.96 30.99 2.73
C SER A 121 1.40 30.07 1.63
N GLU A 122 1.20 30.57 0.41
CA GLU A 122 0.72 29.78 -0.72
C GLU A 122 1.74 28.72 -1.15
N THR A 123 3.03 29.10 -1.22
CA THR A 123 4.11 28.12 -1.47
C THR A 123 4.21 27.09 -0.35
N GLY A 124 4.04 27.51 0.91
CA GLY A 124 3.98 26.63 2.08
C GLY A 124 2.83 25.62 2.02
N VAL A 125 1.62 26.04 1.62
CA VAL A 125 0.48 25.15 1.40
C VAL A 125 0.77 24.14 0.29
N THR A 126 1.36 24.58 -0.82
CA THR A 126 1.71 23.72 -1.95
C THR A 126 2.72 22.65 -1.55
N ALA A 127 3.77 23.03 -0.81
CA ALA A 127 4.76 22.10 -0.27
C ALA A 127 4.13 21.10 0.72
N ALA A 128 3.24 21.55 1.61
CA ALA A 128 2.58 20.68 2.56
C ALA A 128 1.64 19.67 1.90
N LYS A 129 0.88 20.07 0.86
CA LYS A 129 0.06 19.16 0.05
C LYS A 129 0.92 18.11 -0.66
N ALA A 130 2.07 18.51 -1.21
CA ALA A 130 3.00 17.56 -1.82
C ALA A 130 3.57 16.58 -0.80
N GLN A 131 3.80 17.01 0.45
CA GLN A 131 4.20 16.11 1.54
C GLN A 131 3.14 15.05 1.80
N VAL A 132 1.86 15.45 1.89
CA VAL A 132 0.73 14.53 2.08
C VAL A 132 0.68 13.51 0.94
N ASN A 133 0.83 13.95 -0.31
CA ASN A 133 0.87 13.06 -1.47
C ASN A 133 2.01 12.05 -1.38
N TRP A 134 3.23 12.50 -1.09
CA TRP A 134 4.37 11.60 -0.89
C TRP A 134 4.12 10.58 0.24
N ARG A 135 3.56 11.01 1.37
CA ARG A 135 3.24 10.09 2.48
C ARG A 135 2.19 9.05 2.08
N GLN A 136 1.19 9.42 1.28
CA GLN A 136 0.22 8.48 0.73
C GLN A 136 0.89 7.43 -0.17
N GLN A 137 1.77 7.87 -1.07
CA GLN A 137 2.54 6.97 -1.94
C GLN A 137 3.51 6.06 -1.16
N SER A 138 4.07 6.56 -0.06
CA SER A 138 4.91 5.77 0.85
C SER A 138 4.11 4.64 1.54
N ILE A 139 2.85 4.89 1.91
CA ILE A 139 1.93 3.85 2.42
C ILE A 139 1.67 2.79 1.36
N GLU A 140 1.39 3.19 0.12
CA GLU A 140 1.14 2.26 -0.98
C GLU A 140 2.36 1.37 -1.29
N ALA A 141 3.57 1.94 -1.25
CA ALA A 141 4.82 1.20 -1.38
C ALA A 141 5.07 0.23 -0.20
N LEU A 142 4.76 0.64 1.03
CA LEU A 142 4.91 -0.21 2.22
C LEU A 142 3.86 -1.33 2.27
N ASP A 143 2.63 -1.06 1.85
CA ASP A 143 1.59 -2.08 1.71
C ASP A 143 1.98 -3.11 0.65
N ALA A 144 2.49 -2.68 -0.51
CA ALA A 144 3.03 -3.59 -1.51
C ALA A 144 4.18 -4.46 -0.95
N ARG A 145 5.06 -3.88 -0.12
CA ARG A 145 6.14 -4.63 0.55
C ARG A 145 5.59 -5.63 1.57
N LYS A 146 4.56 -5.26 2.34
CA LYS A 146 3.87 -6.19 3.25
C LYS A 146 3.28 -7.36 2.48
N GLN A 147 2.57 -7.10 1.39
CA GLN A 147 2.03 -8.16 0.52
C GLN A 147 3.13 -9.07 -0.03
N LEU A 148 4.29 -8.53 -0.41
CA LEU A 148 5.45 -9.34 -0.79
C LEU A 148 5.89 -10.27 0.35
N ARG A 149 6.01 -9.77 1.58
CA ARG A 149 6.35 -10.61 2.74
C ARG A 149 5.30 -11.69 3.02
N GLU A 150 4.03 -11.38 2.83
CA GLU A 150 2.95 -12.37 2.93
C GLU A 150 3.07 -13.46 1.85
N ARG A 151 3.48 -13.12 0.62
CA ARG A 151 3.75 -14.14 -0.42
C ARG A 151 4.99 -14.97 -0.14
N GLU A 152 6.04 -14.38 0.44
CA GLU A 152 7.21 -15.13 0.89
C GLU A 152 6.87 -16.09 2.03
N LEU A 153 5.95 -15.70 2.92
CA LEU A 153 5.40 -16.60 3.94
C LEU A 153 4.60 -17.75 3.29
N GLU A 154 3.81 -17.49 2.24
CA GLU A 154 3.15 -18.57 1.47
C GLU A 154 4.17 -19.57 0.88
N VAL A 155 5.32 -19.08 0.39
CA VAL A 155 6.41 -19.96 -0.08
C VAL A 155 6.99 -20.79 1.07
N ALA A 156 7.24 -20.17 2.22
CA ALA A 156 7.75 -20.88 3.39
C ALA A 156 6.76 -21.93 3.92
N ASP A 157 5.47 -21.62 3.93
CA ASP A 157 4.39 -22.57 4.24
C ASP A 157 4.36 -23.74 3.25
N ALA A 158 4.51 -23.47 1.95
CA ALA A 158 4.53 -24.51 0.93
C ALA A 158 5.77 -25.42 1.06
N ARG A 159 6.95 -24.85 1.35
CA ARG A 159 8.18 -25.60 1.62
C ARG A 159 8.05 -26.47 2.86
N LEU A 160 7.44 -25.95 3.92
CA LEU A 160 7.19 -26.73 5.13
C LEU A 160 6.34 -27.95 4.82
N ARG A 161 5.19 -27.76 4.14
CA ARG A 161 4.32 -28.88 3.75
C ARG A 161 5.03 -29.91 2.88
N GLN A 162 5.87 -29.45 1.94
CA GLN A 162 6.68 -30.35 1.11
C GLN A 162 7.69 -31.15 1.96
N ALA A 163 8.38 -30.51 2.92
CA ALA A 163 9.32 -31.18 3.81
C ALA A 163 8.62 -32.20 4.72
N GLU A 164 7.45 -31.86 5.26
CA GLU A 164 6.63 -32.76 6.07
C GLU A 164 6.18 -33.98 5.28
N PHE A 165 5.72 -33.77 4.04
CA PHE A 165 5.37 -34.85 3.12
C PHE A 165 6.57 -35.77 2.83
N GLN A 166 7.74 -35.21 2.52
CA GLN A 166 8.94 -35.99 2.23
C GLN A 166 9.40 -36.79 3.45
N ALA A 167 9.36 -36.21 4.65
CA ALA A 167 9.72 -36.90 5.88
C ALA A 167 8.82 -38.12 6.13
N LEU A 168 7.50 -37.98 5.94
CA LEU A 168 6.55 -39.09 6.06
C LEU A 168 6.73 -40.15 4.96
N LYS A 169 7.00 -39.71 3.73
CA LYS A 169 7.25 -40.61 2.60
C LYS A 169 8.51 -41.45 2.84
N GLN A 170 9.58 -40.84 3.34
CA GLN A 170 10.83 -41.52 3.70
C GLN A 170 10.64 -42.47 4.89
N ASN A 171 9.77 -42.12 5.83
CA ASN A 171 9.40 -42.99 6.95
C ASN A 171 8.54 -44.21 6.53
N GLY A 172 8.02 -44.21 5.30
CA GLY A 172 7.14 -45.26 4.79
C GLY A 172 5.71 -45.16 5.30
N ASP A 173 5.24 -43.96 5.65
CA ASP A 173 3.88 -43.76 6.13
C ASP A 173 2.85 -43.98 5.00
N VAL A 174 1.99 -44.98 5.16
CA VAL A 174 0.98 -45.34 4.15
C VAL A 174 -0.05 -44.25 3.92
N ARG A 175 -0.24 -43.32 4.88
CA ARG A 175 -1.22 -42.23 4.77
C ARG A 175 -0.82 -41.20 3.71
N VAL A 176 0.48 -41.06 3.43
CA VAL A 176 0.97 -40.18 2.36
C VAL A 176 1.09 -40.87 1.01
N ALA A 177 0.83 -42.18 0.92
CA ALA A 177 0.97 -42.94 -0.33
C ALA A 177 -0.04 -42.52 -1.41
N GLU A 178 -1.22 -42.04 -1.00
CA GLU A 178 -2.26 -41.52 -1.91
C GLU A 178 -2.10 -40.01 -2.20
N MET A 179 -1.12 -39.36 -1.56
CA MET A 179 -0.85 -37.93 -1.77
C MET A 179 0.06 -37.73 -2.98
N SER A 180 -0.21 -36.68 -3.75
CA SER A 180 0.53 -36.38 -4.97
C SER A 180 1.71 -35.47 -4.67
N GLU A 181 2.93 -35.96 -4.87
CA GLU A 181 4.14 -35.13 -4.79
C GLU A 181 4.09 -33.94 -5.76
N ALA A 182 3.45 -34.14 -6.92
CA ALA A 182 3.24 -33.08 -7.91
C ALA A 182 2.36 -31.95 -7.38
N ASP A 183 1.42 -32.23 -6.46
CA ASP A 183 0.55 -31.21 -5.87
C ASP A 183 1.36 -30.29 -4.94
N PHE A 184 2.27 -30.84 -4.14
CA PHE A 184 3.18 -30.05 -3.29
C PHE A 184 4.15 -29.21 -4.13
N ALA A 185 4.73 -29.82 -5.18
CA ALA A 185 5.62 -29.11 -6.10
C ALA A 185 4.88 -27.98 -6.85
N GLY A 186 3.64 -28.23 -7.30
CA GLY A 186 2.78 -27.24 -7.94
C GLY A 186 2.44 -26.09 -7.00
N ALA A 187 2.05 -26.38 -5.76
CA ALA A 187 1.77 -25.36 -4.75
C ALA A 187 2.98 -24.46 -4.46
N LEU A 188 4.19 -25.04 -4.39
CA LEU A 188 5.42 -24.27 -4.22
C LEU A 188 5.71 -23.38 -5.44
N ALA A 189 5.57 -23.91 -6.65
CA ALA A 189 5.78 -23.15 -7.88
C ALA A 189 4.78 -21.97 -8.00
N ASP A 190 3.51 -22.21 -7.67
CA ASP A 190 2.47 -21.18 -7.66
C ASP A 190 2.77 -20.08 -6.63
N ALA A 191 3.22 -20.46 -5.42
CA ALA A 191 3.61 -19.49 -4.40
C ALA A 191 4.81 -18.65 -4.85
N GLN A 192 5.81 -19.26 -5.49
CA GLN A 192 6.97 -18.54 -6.04
C GLN A 192 6.57 -17.57 -7.15
N LYS A 193 5.64 -17.97 -8.03
CA LYS A 193 5.12 -17.08 -9.07
C LYS A 193 4.46 -15.83 -8.48
N LYS A 194 3.65 -15.98 -7.42
CA LYS A 194 3.03 -14.84 -6.72
C LYS A 194 4.06 -13.90 -6.09
N VAL A 195 5.20 -14.43 -5.61
CA VAL A 195 6.31 -13.60 -5.10
C VAL A 195 6.86 -12.71 -6.22
N GLU A 196 7.09 -13.26 -7.41
CA GLU A 196 7.59 -12.46 -8.54
C GLU A 196 6.59 -11.38 -9.00
N GLU A 197 5.30 -11.69 -9.00
CA GLU A 197 4.25 -10.71 -9.25
C GLU A 197 4.24 -9.59 -8.19
N ALA A 198 4.35 -9.95 -6.91
CA ALA A 198 4.42 -8.99 -5.80
C ALA A 198 5.69 -8.13 -5.85
N ARG A 199 6.83 -8.67 -6.27
CA ARG A 199 8.08 -7.90 -6.45
C ARG A 199 7.91 -6.79 -7.49
N ARG A 200 7.33 -7.12 -8.65
CA ARG A 200 7.04 -6.11 -9.69
C ARG A 200 6.15 -4.99 -9.17
N ARG A 201 5.17 -5.31 -8.33
CA ARG A 201 4.32 -4.32 -7.67
C ARG A 201 5.13 -3.43 -6.71
N VAL A 202 6.00 -4.02 -5.88
CA VAL A 202 6.89 -3.26 -4.99
C VAL A 202 7.77 -2.29 -5.78
N ASP A 203 8.33 -2.73 -6.90
CA ASP A 203 9.18 -1.89 -7.74
C ASP A 203 8.41 -0.69 -8.33
N SER A 204 7.22 -0.94 -8.90
CA SER A 204 6.34 0.11 -9.42
C SER A 204 5.97 1.13 -8.34
N GLN A 205 5.52 0.66 -7.18
CA GLN A 205 5.08 1.55 -6.09
C GLN A 205 6.26 2.32 -5.46
N THR A 206 7.45 1.69 -5.40
CA THR A 206 8.66 2.38 -4.94
C THR A 206 9.07 3.50 -5.89
N GLN A 207 8.89 3.34 -7.20
CA GLN A 207 9.15 4.40 -8.17
C GLN A 207 8.18 5.58 -8.02
N GLU A 208 6.89 5.30 -7.83
CA GLU A 208 5.87 6.33 -7.60
C GLU A 208 6.14 7.11 -6.29
N GLU A 209 6.51 6.40 -5.21
CA GLU A 209 6.96 7.02 -3.95
C GLU A 209 8.15 7.96 -4.17
N GLN A 210 9.19 7.51 -4.90
CA GLN A 210 10.39 8.30 -5.17
C GLN A 210 10.09 9.57 -5.96
N GLN A 211 9.23 9.49 -6.97
CA GLN A 211 8.81 10.65 -7.76
C GLN A 211 8.05 11.66 -6.89
N ALA A 212 7.10 11.19 -6.08
CA ALA A 212 6.35 12.03 -5.16
C ALA A 212 7.27 12.69 -4.12
N ARG A 213 8.26 11.96 -3.61
CA ARG A 213 9.28 12.48 -2.70
C ARG A 213 10.10 13.58 -3.35
N ALA A 214 10.61 13.36 -4.56
CA ALA A 214 11.40 14.35 -5.28
C ALA A 214 10.58 15.62 -5.60
N GLN A 215 9.29 15.49 -5.89
CA GLN A 215 8.40 16.63 -6.05
C GLN A 215 8.25 17.42 -4.74
N TRP A 216 7.97 16.74 -3.63
CA TRP A 216 7.89 17.38 -2.31
C TRP A 216 9.19 18.09 -1.92
N GLU A 217 10.34 17.44 -2.09
CA GLU A 217 11.65 18.03 -1.76
C GLU A 217 11.92 19.31 -2.56
N ARG A 218 11.59 19.33 -3.86
CA ARG A 218 11.68 20.55 -4.69
C ARG A 218 10.80 21.67 -4.17
N LEU A 219 9.52 21.38 -3.91
CA LEU A 219 8.56 22.39 -3.42
C LEU A 219 8.90 22.90 -2.01
N ARG A 220 9.43 22.01 -1.15
CA ARG A 220 9.91 22.38 0.18
C ARG A 220 11.08 23.36 0.11
N THR A 221 12.06 23.10 -0.74
CA THR A 221 13.20 24.01 -0.94
C THR A 221 12.75 25.36 -1.47
N GLN A 222 11.78 25.38 -2.40
CA GLN A 222 11.18 26.62 -2.90
C GLN A 222 10.49 27.43 -1.79
N ALA A 223 9.71 26.76 -0.93
CA ALA A 223 9.03 27.40 0.19
C ALA A 223 10.01 27.92 1.27
N GLN A 224 11.14 27.25 1.48
CA GLN A 224 12.19 27.70 2.42
C GLN A 224 13.03 28.85 1.85
N GLY A 225 13.30 28.86 0.54
CA GLY A 225 14.10 29.89 -0.12
C GLY A 225 13.44 31.29 -0.09
N TYR A 226 12.11 31.35 -0.11
CA TYR A 226 11.37 32.63 -0.08
C TYR A 226 11.35 33.28 1.32
N GLY A 227 11.69 32.55 2.39
CA GLY A 227 11.80 33.07 3.75
C GLY A 227 13.21 33.47 4.20
N GLY A 228 14.23 33.26 3.36
CA GLY A 228 15.65 33.31 3.76
C GLY A 228 16.48 34.46 3.20
N SER A 229 15.95 35.33 2.33
CA SER A 229 16.67 36.52 1.87
C SER A 229 16.56 37.66 2.90
N GLY A 230 16.99 37.39 4.13
CA GLY A 230 17.36 38.43 5.08
C GLY A 230 18.61 39.12 4.55
N VAL A 231 18.47 40.40 4.20
CA VAL A 231 19.56 41.28 3.80
C VAL A 231 20.68 41.18 4.86
N PRO A 232 21.95 40.94 4.50
CA PRO A 232 23.02 41.07 5.48
C PRO A 232 23.03 42.52 5.95
N VAL A 233 22.78 42.73 7.23
CA VAL A 233 23.08 44.01 7.89
C VAL A 233 24.60 44.11 7.86
N GLN A 234 25.13 44.95 6.97
CA GLN A 234 26.52 45.37 7.05
C GLN A 234 26.64 46.26 8.29
N GLU A 235 27.44 45.81 9.26
CA GLU A 235 27.94 46.65 10.35
C GLU A 235 28.92 47.71 9.83
#